data_AF-A0AAQ3BYP5-F1
#
_entry.id   AF-A0AAQ3BYP5-F1
#
_cell.length_a   1.000
_cell.length_b   1.000
_cell.length_c   1.000
_cell.angle_alpha   90.00
_cell.angle_beta   90.00
_cell.angle_gamma   90.00
#
_symmetry.space_group_name_H-M   'P 1'
#
loop_
_entity.id
_entity.type
_entity.pdbx_description
1 polymer ?
#
loop_
_entity_poly.entity_id
_entity_poly.type
_entity_poly.pdbx_seq_one_letter_code
_entity_poly.pdbx_strand_id
1 'polypeptide(L)'
;MKKIKIFFLHFLMLYSLSTQVSDAALREAVVFSPSVPVNVNQLGPYTIDDTASVIADLNIRVNNNVQIYDWSKCTGAGGLETINGYKKWYLAVGNISTQQGLSFLPTRILNSAGGVGNYWWDMGAVPAVWQSQASRCHVPGDTYNFVPPPVSLQIGLTVNRNTAAPGRYVVSLPFGYAYEENKGNPDGLPKGLELLNLLDGIFSTRMGSVPVIIDVISRCNFQTSDIQLSHGQMTPAASEGNVTRPYNLNVSCSSGTSVSVSIVGTNPVSGRTENFTRCGNGGSCEITFNGGRYRETMQISGSTNLAITSTYHPNQGTPIEGAFSGSAVLSILVN
;
A
#
# COMPACT_ATOMS: atom_id res chain seq x y z
N MET A 1 22.80 -104.57 26.24
CA MET A 1 22.13 -103.54 25.42
C MET A 1 22.10 -102.24 26.21
N LYS A 2 22.72 -101.19 25.66
CA LYS A 2 22.72 -99.81 26.19
C LYS A 2 21.35 -99.15 25.95
N LYS A 3 20.94 -98.20 26.79
CA LYS A 3 20.60 -96.80 26.44
C LYS A 3 20.01 -96.08 27.67
N ILE A 4 20.68 -95.06 28.23
CA ILE A 4 20.73 -93.62 27.91
C ILE A 4 19.78 -92.81 28.81
N LYS A 5 20.36 -91.93 29.65
CA LYS A 5 19.73 -90.81 30.37
C LYS A 5 19.68 -89.58 29.45
N ILE A 6 18.54 -88.88 29.37
CA ILE A 6 18.36 -87.50 28.85
C ILE A 6 17.13 -86.93 29.60
N PHE A 7 17.22 -86.04 30.60
CA PHE A 7 17.44 -84.58 30.65
C PHE A 7 16.35 -83.68 29.98
N PHE A 8 15.63 -82.98 30.87
CA PHE A 8 14.85 -81.73 30.80
C PHE A 8 14.70 -80.97 29.46
N LEU A 9 13.45 -80.58 29.14
CA LEU A 9 13.11 -79.20 28.78
C LEU A 9 11.60 -78.94 29.05
N HIS A 10 11.29 -78.10 30.03
CA HIS A 10 9.95 -77.53 30.22
C HIS A 10 9.84 -76.26 29.37
N PHE A 11 8.95 -76.26 28.38
CA PHE A 11 8.58 -75.05 27.64
C PHE A 11 7.24 -74.56 28.18
N LEU A 12 7.29 -73.57 29.07
CA LEU A 12 6.10 -72.89 29.60
C LEU A 12 5.73 -71.78 28.60
N MET A 13 4.66 -71.96 27.83
CA MET A 13 4.04 -70.86 27.09
C MET A 13 3.38 -69.90 28.10
N LEU A 14 4.04 -68.79 28.37
CA LEU A 14 3.41 -67.61 28.95
C LEU A 14 2.61 -66.92 27.83
N TYR A 15 1.29 -67.08 27.86
CA TYR A 15 0.37 -66.15 27.22
C TYR A 15 0.51 -64.81 27.95
N SER A 16 1.30 -63.88 27.39
CA SER A 16 1.17 -62.48 27.75
C SER A 16 -0.16 -61.98 27.15
N LEU A 17 -1.13 -61.71 28.01
CA LEU A 17 -2.18 -60.75 27.70
C LEU A 17 -1.48 -59.41 27.48
N SER A 18 -1.11 -59.11 26.24
CA SER A 18 -0.84 -57.72 25.86
C SER A 18 -2.17 -57.00 25.98
N THR A 19 -2.36 -56.28 27.08
CA THR A 19 -3.25 -55.13 27.06
C THR A 19 -2.70 -54.20 25.98
N GLN A 20 -3.24 -54.29 24.77
CA GLN A 20 -3.22 -53.15 23.86
C GLN A 20 -3.96 -52.04 24.61
N VAL A 21 -3.19 -51.23 25.34
CA VAL A 21 -3.58 -49.84 25.53
C VAL A 21 -3.74 -49.35 24.11
N SER A 22 -4.98 -49.07 23.71
CA SER A 22 -5.22 -48.36 22.46
C SER A 22 -4.30 -47.14 22.50
N ASP A 23 -3.30 -47.10 21.62
CA ASP A 23 -2.45 -45.92 21.45
C ASP A 23 -3.39 -44.75 21.17
N ALA A 24 -3.74 -44.00 22.22
CA ALA A 24 -4.27 -42.68 22.08
C ALA A 24 -3.11 -41.89 21.47
N ALA A 25 -3.06 -41.87 20.14
CA ALA A 25 -1.99 -41.25 19.38
C ALA A 25 -1.72 -39.88 20.00
N LEU A 26 -0.51 -39.71 20.51
CA LEU A 26 -0.04 -38.47 21.09
C LEU A 26 -0.23 -37.36 20.04
N ARG A 27 -1.00 -36.33 20.38
CA ARG A 27 -1.29 -35.19 19.52
C ARG A 27 -1.14 -33.92 20.32
N GLU A 28 -0.55 -32.92 19.69
CA GLU A 28 -0.52 -31.56 20.20
C GLU A 28 -0.82 -30.61 19.06
N ALA A 29 -1.72 -29.68 19.33
CA ALA A 29 -2.06 -28.60 18.45
C ALA A 29 -2.08 -27.31 19.27
N VAL A 30 -1.27 -26.32 18.91
CA VAL A 30 -1.20 -25.04 19.61
C VAL A 30 -1.32 -23.93 18.59
N VAL A 31 -2.19 -22.95 18.89
CA VAL A 31 -2.25 -21.68 18.19
C VAL A 31 -1.95 -20.56 19.18
N PHE A 32 -0.95 -19.73 18.87
CA PHE A 32 -0.49 -18.71 19.78
C PHE A 32 -0.06 -17.43 19.08
N SER A 33 -0.29 -16.29 19.75
CA SER A 33 0.26 -14.98 19.38
C SER A 33 1.06 -14.41 20.56
N PRO A 34 2.23 -13.80 20.34
CA PRO A 34 3.03 -13.20 21.41
C PRO A 34 2.35 -12.04 22.13
N SER A 35 2.88 -11.80 23.34
CA SER A 35 2.40 -10.84 24.33
C SER A 35 2.63 -9.38 23.96
N VAL A 36 3.69 -9.12 23.21
CA VAL A 36 4.11 -7.79 22.80
C VAL A 36 4.33 -7.85 21.29
N PRO A 37 3.74 -6.91 20.53
CA PRO A 37 4.09 -6.74 19.13
C PRO A 37 5.61 -6.64 18.99
N VAL A 38 6.17 -7.31 17.99
CA VAL A 38 7.59 -7.15 17.67
C VAL A 38 7.87 -5.68 17.41
N ASN A 39 9.04 -5.18 17.80
CA ASN A 39 9.58 -3.96 17.22
C ASN A 39 9.70 -4.15 15.70
N VAL A 40 8.71 -3.67 14.96
CA VAL A 40 8.79 -3.58 13.51
C VAL A 40 9.42 -2.23 13.21
N ASN A 41 10.51 -2.26 12.45
CA ASN A 41 11.08 -1.03 11.93
C ASN A 41 10.04 -0.31 11.07
N GLN A 42 10.08 1.01 11.10
CA GLN A 42 9.29 1.87 10.22
C GLN A 42 9.42 1.43 8.76
N LEU A 43 8.30 1.39 8.03
CA LEU A 43 8.26 1.08 6.60
C LEU A 43 8.35 2.36 5.76
N GLY A 44 8.99 2.26 4.59
CA GLY A 44 9.15 3.39 3.65
C GLY A 44 10.41 4.24 3.90
N PRO A 45 10.51 5.43 3.27
CA PRO A 45 9.44 6.12 2.52
C PRO A 45 9.05 5.45 1.21
N TYR A 46 7.77 5.52 0.86
CA TYR A 46 7.22 5.10 -0.42
C TYR A 46 6.67 6.30 -1.19
N THR A 47 7.18 6.55 -2.39
CA THR A 47 6.71 7.65 -3.24
C THR A 47 5.53 7.19 -4.11
N ILE A 48 4.47 7.99 -4.10
CA ILE A 48 3.28 7.81 -4.91
C ILE A 48 3.09 9.04 -5.81
N ASP A 49 3.33 8.87 -7.11
CA ASP A 49 3.11 9.90 -8.13
C ASP A 49 1.75 9.68 -8.83
N ASP A 50 1.63 8.62 -9.62
CA ASP A 50 0.46 8.28 -10.45
C ASP A 50 -0.13 6.92 -10.07
N THR A 51 0.66 6.04 -9.46
CA THR A 51 0.20 4.71 -9.08
C THR A 51 -0.60 4.78 -7.78
N ALA A 52 -1.84 4.29 -7.80
CA ALA A 52 -2.62 4.16 -6.57
C ALA A 52 -2.06 3.07 -5.63
N SER A 53 -0.97 2.38 -5.98
CA SER A 53 -0.47 1.22 -5.22
C SER A 53 1.05 1.19 -5.10
N VAL A 54 1.52 0.64 -3.98
CA VAL A 54 2.92 0.41 -3.61
C VAL A 54 3.02 -0.98 -2.99
N ILE A 55 4.18 -1.62 -3.08
CA ILE A 55 4.49 -2.84 -2.33
C ILE A 55 5.42 -2.47 -1.19
N ALA A 56 5.01 -2.75 0.05
CA ALA A 56 5.79 -2.55 1.25
C ALA A 56 6.35 -3.88 1.77
N ASP A 57 7.66 -3.95 2.00
CA ASP A 57 8.31 -5.11 2.60
C ASP A 57 8.22 -5.03 4.13
N LEU A 58 7.27 -5.77 4.71
CA LEU A 58 7.16 -5.97 6.14
C LEU A 58 8.16 -7.05 6.59
N ASN A 59 9.24 -6.61 7.22
CA ASN A 59 10.22 -7.49 7.83
C ASN A 59 9.90 -7.68 9.32
N ILE A 60 9.30 -8.81 9.68
CA ILE A 60 8.95 -9.11 11.08
C ILE A 60 10.09 -9.93 11.70
N ARG A 61 10.71 -9.42 12.76
CA ARG A 61 11.76 -10.12 13.53
C ARG A 61 11.31 -10.46 14.94
N VAL A 62 10.58 -11.57 15.12
CA VAL A 62 10.03 -11.88 16.45
C VAL A 62 11.15 -12.23 17.42
N ASN A 63 11.03 -11.71 18.64
CA ASN A 63 11.94 -12.04 19.73
C ASN A 63 11.74 -13.51 20.15
N ASN A 64 12.78 -14.09 20.75
CA ASN A 64 12.85 -15.51 21.05
C ASN A 64 11.85 -16.00 22.11
N ASN A 65 11.17 -15.11 22.85
CA ASN A 65 10.22 -15.49 23.90
C ASN A 65 8.80 -15.16 23.46
N VAL A 66 8.02 -16.20 23.19
CA VAL A 66 6.60 -16.07 22.85
C VAL A 66 5.78 -16.71 23.96
N GLN A 67 4.81 -15.97 24.50
CA GLN A 67 3.85 -16.54 25.44
C GLN A 67 2.66 -17.09 24.67
N ILE A 68 2.22 -18.29 25.06
CA ILE A 68 1.08 -18.99 24.47
C ILE A 68 -0.15 -18.48 25.20
N TYR A 69 -1.10 -17.91 24.48
CA TYR A 69 -2.25 -17.28 25.14
C TYR A 69 -3.59 -17.82 24.72
N ASP A 70 -3.72 -18.34 23.51
CA ASP A 70 -5.03 -18.37 22.88
C ASP A 70 -5.61 -19.78 22.88
N TRP A 71 -4.89 -20.76 22.34
CA TRP A 71 -5.43 -22.11 22.27
C TRP A 71 -4.37 -23.20 22.25
N SER A 72 -4.58 -24.23 23.05
CA SER A 72 -3.87 -25.49 22.92
C SER A 72 -4.81 -26.68 23.14
N LYS A 73 -4.52 -27.76 22.44
CA LYS A 73 -5.18 -29.05 22.64
C LYS A 73 -4.15 -30.15 22.57
N CYS A 74 -4.15 -30.97 23.61
CA CYS A 74 -3.23 -32.09 23.73
C CYS A 74 -4.00 -33.35 24.09
N THR A 75 -3.70 -34.44 23.40
CA THR A 75 -4.28 -35.75 23.66
C THR A 75 -3.18 -36.81 23.66
N GLY A 76 -3.28 -37.80 24.55
CA GLY A 76 -2.29 -38.87 24.74
C GLY A 76 -1.33 -38.63 25.91
N ALA A 77 -0.72 -39.70 26.43
CA ALA A 77 0.10 -39.67 27.65
C ALA A 77 1.61 -39.56 27.35
N GLY A 78 2.20 -38.37 27.52
CA GLY A 78 3.66 -38.13 27.61
C GLY A 78 4.52 -38.46 26.37
N GLY A 79 5.63 -37.75 26.16
CA GLY A 79 6.61 -38.11 25.12
C GLY A 79 6.41 -37.52 23.72
N LEU A 80 5.79 -36.33 23.61
CA LEU A 80 5.63 -35.58 22.34
C LEU A 80 6.98 -35.14 21.71
N GLU A 81 8.08 -35.24 22.45
CA GLU A 81 9.42 -34.76 22.06
C GLU A 81 10.04 -35.47 20.85
N THR A 82 9.49 -36.62 20.45
CA THR A 82 10.01 -37.45 19.34
C THR A 82 9.10 -37.49 18.11
N ILE A 83 7.97 -36.79 18.14
CA ILE A 83 6.95 -36.87 17.08
C ILE A 83 7.17 -35.76 16.05
N ASN A 84 7.16 -36.12 14.77
CA ASN A 84 7.23 -35.16 13.67
C ASN A 84 5.96 -34.30 13.62
N GLY A 85 6.16 -33.03 13.28
CA GLY A 85 5.08 -32.04 13.18
C GLY A 85 5.41 -30.93 12.22
N TYR A 86 4.47 -30.01 12.03
CA TYR A 86 4.68 -28.80 11.24
C TYR A 86 4.43 -27.54 12.07
N LYS A 87 5.07 -26.46 11.63
CA LYS A 87 4.80 -25.11 12.10
C LYS A 87 4.30 -24.26 10.95
N LYS A 88 3.24 -23.51 11.19
CA LYS A 88 2.63 -22.59 10.24
C LYS A 88 2.42 -21.23 10.86
N TRP A 89 2.42 -20.23 10.02
CA TRP A 89 2.46 -18.83 10.41
C TRP A 89 1.32 -18.10 9.74
N TYR A 90 0.65 -17.25 10.50
CA TYR A 90 -0.43 -16.40 10.04
C TYR A 90 -0.04 -14.94 10.27
N LEU A 91 -0.24 -14.11 9.25
CA LEU A 91 -0.19 -12.66 9.34
C LEU A 91 -1.57 -12.13 8.95
N ALA A 92 -2.06 -11.18 9.73
CA ALA A 92 -3.22 -10.36 9.41
C ALA A 92 -2.79 -8.89 9.32
N VAL A 93 -3.30 -8.19 8.31
CA VAL A 93 -3.18 -6.73 8.19
C VAL A 93 -4.57 -6.12 8.23
N GLY A 94 -4.73 -5.00 8.94
CA GLY A 94 -6.03 -4.38 9.09
C GLY A 94 -6.54 -3.64 7.89
N ASN A 95 -7.87 -3.55 7.83
CA ASN A 95 -8.58 -2.95 6.73
C ASN A 95 -8.51 -1.41 6.75
N ILE A 96 -9.04 -0.85 5.66
CA ILE A 96 -9.15 0.57 5.30
C ILE A 96 -9.05 1.51 6.49
N SER A 97 -8.05 2.39 6.46
CA SER A 97 -7.91 3.46 7.43
C SER A 97 -7.71 4.79 6.71
N THR A 98 -8.52 5.79 7.07
CA THR A 98 -8.24 7.19 6.72
C THR A 98 -7.48 7.81 7.87
N GLN A 99 -6.21 8.16 7.64
CA GLN A 99 -5.35 8.79 8.63
C GLN A 99 -4.74 10.04 8.04
N GLN A 100 -4.76 11.16 8.77
CA GLN A 100 -4.24 12.44 8.30
C GLN A 100 -4.85 12.89 6.95
N GLY A 101 -6.07 12.46 6.64
CA GLY A 101 -6.74 12.70 5.35
C GLY A 101 -6.33 11.74 4.22
N LEU A 102 -5.30 10.92 4.42
CA LEU A 102 -4.90 9.87 3.48
C LEU A 102 -5.73 8.61 3.72
N SER A 103 -6.52 8.21 2.72
CA SER A 103 -7.22 6.92 2.73
C SER A 103 -6.34 5.86 2.08
N PHE A 104 -6.00 4.81 2.83
CA PHE A 104 -5.21 3.69 2.33
C PHE A 104 -5.84 2.34 2.70
N LEU A 105 -5.60 1.35 1.84
CA LEU A 105 -6.09 -0.01 1.95
C LEU A 105 -4.92 -0.97 1.72
N PRO A 106 -4.59 -1.81 2.70
CA PRO A 106 -3.78 -2.99 2.44
C PRO A 106 -4.57 -3.94 1.53
N THR A 107 -4.01 -4.34 0.39
CA THR A 107 -4.71 -5.09 -0.65
C THR A 107 -4.42 -6.58 -0.69
N ARG A 108 -3.23 -7.00 -0.22
CA ARG A 108 -2.87 -8.41 -0.02
C ARG A 108 -1.50 -8.59 0.62
N ILE A 109 -1.28 -9.75 1.23
CA ILE A 109 0.04 -10.33 1.49
C ILE A 109 0.47 -11.16 0.25
N LEU A 110 1.38 -10.61 -0.55
CA LEU A 110 1.70 -11.05 -1.91
C LEU A 110 2.51 -12.36 -1.97
N ASN A 111 3.31 -12.66 -0.96
CA ASN A 111 4.19 -13.83 -0.91
C ASN A 111 3.73 -14.89 0.12
N SER A 112 2.42 -15.03 0.30
CA SER A 112 1.81 -16.08 1.13
C SER A 112 1.55 -17.37 0.34
N ALA A 113 1.72 -18.54 0.97
CA ALA A 113 1.41 -19.85 0.38
C ALA A 113 -0.08 -20.22 0.45
N GLY A 114 -0.92 -19.27 0.86
CA GLY A 114 -2.37 -19.40 0.98
C GLY A 114 -2.93 -18.16 1.65
N GLY A 115 -3.96 -17.56 1.05
CA GLY A 115 -4.68 -16.42 1.61
C GLY A 115 -6.03 -16.88 2.15
N VAL A 116 -6.39 -16.42 3.35
CA VAL A 116 -7.72 -16.64 3.91
C VAL A 116 -8.25 -15.32 4.46
N GLY A 117 -8.64 -14.42 3.56
CA GLY A 117 -9.21 -13.13 3.97
C GLY A 117 -10.63 -13.27 4.54
N ASN A 118 -10.99 -12.39 5.47
CA ASN A 118 -12.38 -12.12 5.88
C ASN A 118 -12.63 -10.60 5.79
N TYR A 119 -13.87 -10.14 5.99
CA TYR A 119 -14.31 -8.74 5.84
C TYR A 119 -13.55 -7.69 6.67
N TRP A 120 -12.70 -8.09 7.62
CA TRP A 120 -12.04 -7.19 8.58
C TRP A 120 -10.50 -7.14 8.46
N TRP A 121 -9.89 -8.17 7.86
CA TRP A 121 -8.43 -8.29 7.73
C TRP A 121 -8.07 -9.12 6.49
N ASP A 122 -7.02 -8.72 5.78
CA ASP A 122 -6.36 -9.59 4.81
C ASP A 122 -5.38 -10.51 5.54
N MET A 123 -5.59 -11.83 5.43
CA MET A 123 -4.72 -12.82 6.07
C MET A 123 -3.92 -13.62 5.05
N GLY A 124 -2.63 -13.71 5.31
CA GLY A 124 -1.69 -14.53 4.55
C GLY A 124 -1.03 -15.55 5.48
N ALA A 125 -0.85 -16.76 4.97
CA ALA A 125 -0.06 -17.77 5.66
C ALA A 125 1.27 -18.02 4.95
N VAL A 126 2.34 -18.17 5.73
CA VAL A 126 3.63 -18.68 5.22
C VAL A 126 3.51 -20.21 5.11
N PRO A 127 4.12 -20.85 4.09
CA PRO A 127 4.04 -22.30 3.97
C PRO A 127 4.55 -23.02 5.22
N ALA A 128 3.94 -24.16 5.52
CA ALA A 128 4.26 -24.93 6.71
C ALA A 128 5.68 -25.50 6.63
N VAL A 129 6.43 -25.39 7.72
CA VAL A 129 7.78 -25.95 7.85
C VAL A 129 7.71 -27.19 8.73
N TRP A 130 8.11 -28.34 8.20
CA TRP A 130 8.20 -29.59 8.96
C TRP A 130 9.43 -29.59 9.84
N GLN A 131 9.27 -30.00 11.10
CA GLN A 131 10.37 -30.10 12.07
C GLN A 131 10.35 -31.47 12.75
N SER A 132 11.55 -32.01 12.95
CA SER A 132 11.79 -33.16 13.81
C SER A 132 12.03 -32.66 15.23
N GLN A 133 11.34 -33.23 16.20
CA GLN A 133 11.48 -32.93 17.64
C GLN A 133 10.97 -31.55 18.03
N ALA A 134 9.80 -31.52 18.64
CA ALA A 134 9.20 -30.33 19.21
C ALA A 134 8.76 -30.63 20.65
N SER A 135 8.75 -29.61 21.51
CA SER A 135 8.67 -29.71 22.98
C SER A 135 7.38 -30.36 23.51
N ARG A 136 7.25 -30.48 24.83
CA ARG A 136 6.01 -30.84 25.54
C ARG A 136 4.78 -30.05 25.09
N CYS A 137 3.59 -30.59 25.40
CA CYS A 137 2.31 -29.90 25.35
C CYS A 137 2.35 -28.59 26.14
N HIS A 138 2.09 -27.48 25.46
CA HIS A 138 1.97 -26.19 26.12
C HIS A 138 0.52 -25.83 26.43
N VAL A 139 0.28 -25.11 27.54
CA VAL A 139 -1.04 -24.57 27.92
C VAL A 139 -1.06 -23.04 27.81
N PRO A 140 -2.24 -22.39 27.67
CA PRO A 140 -2.33 -20.94 27.79
C PRO A 140 -1.68 -20.43 29.08
N GLY A 141 -0.80 -19.45 28.95
CA GLY A 141 0.06 -18.92 29.99
C GLY A 141 1.52 -19.35 29.86
N ASP A 142 1.82 -20.48 29.21
CA ASP A 142 3.19 -20.97 29.06
C ASP A 142 4.04 -20.03 28.20
N THR A 143 5.30 -19.83 28.61
CA THR A 143 6.31 -19.17 27.79
C THR A 143 7.09 -20.21 27.01
N TYR A 144 7.12 -20.05 25.70
CA TYR A 144 7.83 -20.93 24.79
C TYR A 144 8.90 -20.15 24.04
N ASN A 145 10.13 -20.69 24.07
CA ASN A 145 11.21 -20.12 23.31
C ASN A 145 11.07 -20.56 21.85
N PHE A 146 10.52 -19.65 21.05
CA PHE A 146 10.29 -19.89 19.64
C PHE A 146 11.15 -18.92 18.83
N VAL A 147 12.01 -19.49 17.98
CA VAL A 147 12.75 -18.70 16.99
C VAL A 147 12.13 -18.94 15.64
N PRO A 148 11.42 -17.94 15.12
CA PRO A 148 11.00 -17.92 13.73
C PRO A 148 12.13 -18.08 12.73
N PRO A 149 11.87 -18.65 11.54
CA PRO A 149 12.60 -18.17 10.37
C PRO A 149 12.28 -16.68 10.17
N PRO A 150 13.26 -15.83 9.82
CA PRO A 150 12.96 -14.47 9.39
C PRO A 150 12.05 -14.54 8.17
N VAL A 151 10.91 -13.86 8.23
CA VAL A 151 9.98 -13.78 7.11
C VAL A 151 9.92 -12.32 6.66
N SER A 152 10.34 -12.09 5.42
CA SER A 152 10.01 -10.87 4.69
C SER A 152 8.65 -11.10 4.04
N LEU A 153 7.63 -10.35 4.47
CA LEU A 153 6.30 -10.41 3.87
C LEU A 153 6.05 -9.16 3.04
N GLN A 154 5.47 -9.33 1.86
CA GLN A 154 5.15 -8.23 0.95
C GLN A 154 3.70 -7.85 1.11
N ILE A 155 3.44 -6.62 1.56
CA ILE A 155 2.09 -6.07 1.70
C ILE A 155 1.85 -5.10 0.55
N GLY A 156 0.86 -5.37 -0.27
CA GLY A 156 0.33 -4.37 -1.20
C GLY A 156 -0.40 -3.29 -0.41
N LEU A 157 -0.05 -2.04 -0.63
CA LEU A 157 -0.75 -0.87 -0.09
C LEU A 157 -1.33 -0.07 -1.24
N THR A 158 -2.63 0.21 -1.19
CA THR A 158 -3.33 1.05 -2.15
C THR A 158 -3.78 2.34 -1.49
N VAL A 159 -3.39 3.47 -2.06
CA VAL A 159 -3.78 4.81 -1.65
C VAL A 159 -4.85 5.35 -2.58
N ASN A 160 -5.93 5.87 -1.99
CA ASN A 160 -6.95 6.57 -2.76
C ASN A 160 -6.43 7.96 -3.18
N ARG A 161 -5.99 8.07 -4.44
CA ARG A 161 -5.45 9.32 -4.99
C ARG A 161 -6.46 10.46 -5.03
N ASN A 162 -7.77 10.18 -5.08
CA ASN A 162 -8.80 11.23 -5.17
C ASN A 162 -8.89 12.09 -3.89
N THR A 163 -8.42 11.57 -2.78
CA THR A 163 -8.45 12.26 -1.47
C THR A 163 -7.05 12.60 -0.96
N ALA A 164 -5.99 12.20 -1.66
CA ALA A 164 -4.62 12.30 -1.20
C ALA A 164 -3.97 13.60 -1.68
N ALA A 165 -3.87 14.59 -0.80
CA ALA A 165 -3.12 15.81 -1.07
C ALA A 165 -1.61 15.52 -1.17
N PRO A 166 -0.84 16.34 -1.89
CA PRO A 166 0.62 16.28 -1.88
C PRO A 166 1.18 16.47 -0.47
N GLY A 167 2.18 15.67 -0.11
CA GLY A 167 2.83 15.77 1.19
C GLY A 167 3.36 14.43 1.71
N ARG A 168 3.99 14.51 2.88
CA ARG A 168 4.54 13.36 3.59
C ARG A 168 3.58 12.92 4.69
N TYR A 169 3.17 11.66 4.62
CA TYR A 169 2.28 11.03 5.58
C TYR A 169 3.03 9.99 6.39
N VAL A 170 2.72 9.92 7.69
CA VAL A 170 3.17 8.82 8.57
C VAL A 170 1.91 8.13 9.08
N VAL A 171 1.54 7.02 8.45
CA VAL A 171 0.33 6.27 8.77
C VAL A 171 0.64 5.04 9.60
N SER A 172 -0.27 4.67 10.50
CA SER A 172 -0.17 3.50 11.36
C SER A 172 -0.87 2.32 10.68
N LEU A 173 -0.11 1.32 10.24
CA LEU A 173 -0.64 0.07 9.68
C LEU A 173 -0.85 -0.96 10.80
N PRO A 174 -2.11 -1.30 11.15
CA PRO A 174 -2.38 -2.36 12.10
C PRO A 174 -1.99 -3.73 11.52
N PHE A 175 -1.26 -4.52 12.30
CA PHE A 175 -0.89 -5.89 11.92
C PHE A 175 -0.96 -6.83 13.13
N GLY A 176 -1.31 -8.09 12.89
CA GLY A 176 -1.33 -9.15 13.88
C GLY A 176 -0.70 -10.41 13.32
N TYR A 177 -0.09 -11.24 14.16
CA TYR A 177 0.51 -12.49 13.70
C TYR A 177 0.30 -13.60 14.73
N ALA A 178 0.19 -14.82 14.23
CA ALA A 178 -0.06 -16.00 15.02
C ALA A 178 0.72 -17.20 14.46
N TYR A 179 0.97 -18.16 15.33
CA TYR A 179 1.67 -19.39 15.04
C TYR A 179 0.76 -20.56 15.28
N GLU A 180 0.85 -21.54 14.39
CA GLU A 180 0.26 -22.85 14.57
C GLU A 180 1.40 -23.87 14.64
N GLU A 181 1.36 -24.70 15.66
CA GLU A 181 2.21 -25.87 15.79
C GLU A 181 1.33 -27.10 15.91
N ASN A 182 1.58 -28.11 15.07
CA ASN A 182 0.83 -29.36 15.06
C ASN A 182 1.77 -30.57 15.06
N LYS A 183 1.52 -31.51 15.96
CA LYS A 183 2.30 -32.74 16.17
C LYS A 183 1.40 -33.96 16.13
N GLY A 184 1.89 -35.03 15.51
CA GLY A 184 1.15 -36.30 15.41
C GLY A 184 0.10 -36.29 14.30
N ASN A 185 -1.00 -37.02 14.50
CA ASN A 185 -2.06 -37.11 13.50
C ASN A 185 -2.87 -35.78 13.42
N PRO A 186 -3.03 -35.15 12.24
CA PRO A 186 -3.72 -33.86 12.05
C PRO A 186 -5.22 -33.83 12.41
N ASP A 187 -5.80 -34.94 12.85
CA ASP A 187 -7.18 -35.02 13.30
C ASP A 187 -7.34 -34.47 14.72
N GLY A 188 -7.67 -33.18 14.83
CA GLY A 188 -7.91 -32.54 16.13
C GLY A 188 -7.78 -31.02 16.15
N LEU A 189 -7.17 -30.45 15.11
CA LEU A 189 -7.08 -29.01 14.88
C LEU A 189 -8.43 -28.40 14.49
N PRO A 190 -8.66 -27.13 14.87
CA PRO A 190 -9.57 -26.26 14.15
C PRO A 190 -9.21 -26.29 12.65
N LYS A 191 -10.19 -26.64 11.81
CA LYS A 191 -10.03 -26.65 10.35
C LYS A 191 -11.04 -25.70 9.72
N GLY A 192 -10.70 -25.15 8.56
CA GLY A 192 -11.59 -24.25 7.82
C GLY A 192 -12.06 -23.06 8.67
N LEU A 193 -13.38 -22.92 8.84
CA LEU A 193 -13.99 -21.80 9.55
C LEU A 193 -13.63 -21.75 11.04
N GLU A 194 -13.41 -22.89 11.70
CA GLU A 194 -13.06 -22.94 13.12
C GLU A 194 -11.70 -22.30 13.38
N LEU A 195 -10.73 -22.58 12.50
CA LEU A 195 -9.40 -21.95 12.53
C LEU A 195 -9.50 -20.45 12.27
N LEU A 196 -10.38 -20.03 11.35
CA LEU A 196 -10.57 -18.61 11.05
C LEU A 196 -11.19 -17.85 12.22
N ASN A 197 -12.19 -18.41 12.88
CA ASN A 197 -12.80 -17.80 14.07
C ASN A 197 -11.79 -17.68 15.22
N LEU A 198 -10.93 -18.70 15.39
CA LEU A 198 -9.84 -18.65 16.37
C LEU A 198 -8.87 -17.52 16.04
N LEU A 199 -8.38 -17.45 14.79
CA LEU A 199 -7.45 -16.41 14.35
C LEU A 199 -8.07 -15.01 14.41
N ASP A 200 -9.36 -14.85 14.11
CA ASP A 200 -10.08 -13.58 14.23
C ASP A 200 -10.18 -13.11 15.70
N GLY A 201 -10.46 -14.02 16.64
CA GLY A 201 -10.41 -13.73 18.08
C GLY A 201 -9.02 -13.28 18.55
N ILE A 202 -7.96 -13.90 18.02
CA ILE A 202 -6.58 -13.53 18.31
C ILE A 202 -6.28 -12.13 17.78
N PHE A 203 -6.56 -11.87 16.49
CA PHE A 203 -6.20 -10.61 15.85
C PHE A 203 -7.05 -9.44 16.34
N SER A 204 -8.33 -9.65 16.67
CA SER A 204 -9.18 -8.58 17.21
C SER A 204 -8.70 -8.00 18.55
N THR A 205 -7.87 -8.73 19.32
CA THR A 205 -7.41 -8.31 20.65
C THR A 205 -5.90 -8.04 20.74
N ARG A 206 -5.10 -8.45 19.74
CA ARG A 206 -3.63 -8.48 19.83
C ARG A 206 -2.91 -7.86 18.63
N MET A 207 -3.48 -6.84 18.01
CA MET A 207 -2.78 -6.15 16.93
C MET A 207 -1.70 -5.21 17.44
N GLY A 208 -0.55 -5.26 16.79
CA GLY A 208 0.41 -4.17 16.80
C GLY A 208 0.10 -3.13 15.73
N SER A 209 0.92 -2.09 15.70
CA SER A 209 0.97 -1.11 14.62
C SER A 209 2.41 -0.92 14.15
N VAL A 210 2.59 -0.78 12.84
CA VAL A 210 3.84 -0.34 12.24
C VAL A 210 3.65 1.02 11.56
N PRO A 211 4.53 2.02 11.82
CA PRO A 211 4.48 3.27 11.10
C PRO A 211 4.97 3.08 9.65
N VAL A 212 4.20 3.60 8.70
CA VAL A 212 4.49 3.57 7.26
C VAL A 212 4.60 5.01 6.78
N ILE A 213 5.74 5.34 6.15
CA ILE A 213 5.96 6.64 5.53
C ILE A 213 5.55 6.59 4.06
N ILE A 214 4.64 7.48 3.67
CA ILE A 214 4.14 7.61 2.30
C ILE A 214 4.34 9.07 1.86
N ASP A 215 5.09 9.26 0.79
CA ASP A 215 5.29 10.55 0.15
C ASP A 215 4.39 10.64 -1.09
N VAL A 216 3.40 11.52 -1.03
CA VAL A 216 2.48 11.78 -2.14
C VAL A 216 2.98 12.98 -2.92
N ILE A 217 3.25 12.78 -4.21
CA ILE A 217 3.74 13.83 -5.10
C ILE A 217 2.64 14.20 -6.10
N SER A 218 2.49 15.49 -6.38
CA SER A 218 1.65 15.98 -7.47
C SER A 218 2.38 15.90 -8.81
N ARG A 219 1.70 15.38 -9.83
CA ARG A 219 2.19 15.40 -11.22
C ARG A 219 1.15 16.04 -12.13
N CYS A 220 1.62 16.89 -13.03
CA CYS A 220 0.82 17.40 -14.14
C CYS A 220 1.51 17.11 -15.48
N ASN A 221 0.71 16.94 -16.52
CA ASN A 221 1.12 16.77 -17.90
C ASN A 221 0.40 17.81 -18.75
N PHE A 222 1.16 18.53 -19.58
CA PHE A 222 0.68 19.52 -20.52
C PHE A 222 1.71 19.70 -21.63
N GLN A 223 1.24 20.14 -22.80
CA GLN A 223 2.12 20.39 -23.94
C GLN A 223 2.93 21.68 -23.72
N THR A 224 4.24 21.60 -23.89
CA THR A 224 5.18 22.74 -23.71
C THR A 224 5.64 23.35 -25.03
N SER A 225 5.02 22.99 -26.15
CA SER A 225 5.34 23.61 -27.43
C SER A 225 4.84 25.04 -27.50
N ASP A 226 5.41 25.81 -28.42
CA ASP A 226 4.96 27.17 -28.69
C ASP A 226 3.46 27.24 -29.00
N ILE A 227 2.80 28.22 -28.39
CA ILE A 227 1.39 28.54 -28.61
C ILE A 227 1.31 29.68 -29.60
N GLN A 228 0.63 29.46 -30.73
CA GLN A 228 0.46 30.46 -31.78
C GLN A 228 -0.96 31.00 -31.76
N LEU A 229 -1.10 32.29 -31.49
CA LEU A 229 -2.37 33.03 -31.49
C LEU A 229 -2.38 33.95 -32.70
N SER A 230 -3.38 33.80 -33.57
CA SER A 230 -3.49 34.58 -34.81
C SER A 230 -4.70 35.48 -34.79
N HIS A 231 -4.47 36.78 -35.00
CA HIS A 231 -5.50 37.79 -35.25
C HIS A 231 -5.99 37.79 -36.71
N GLY A 232 -5.30 37.07 -37.61
CA GLY A 232 -5.61 37.05 -39.03
C GLY A 232 -5.44 38.41 -39.70
N GLN A 233 -6.18 38.63 -40.79
CA GLN A 233 -6.26 39.93 -41.45
C GLN A 233 -7.41 40.74 -40.86
N MET A 234 -7.15 42.02 -40.60
CA MET A 234 -8.10 42.95 -39.99
C MET A 234 -8.07 44.29 -40.73
N THR A 235 -9.21 44.96 -40.79
CA THR A 235 -9.25 46.38 -41.15
C THR A 235 -8.86 47.23 -39.93
N PRO A 236 -8.47 48.51 -40.10
CA PRO A 236 -8.19 49.39 -38.96
C PRO A 236 -9.33 49.43 -37.94
N ALA A 237 -10.59 49.53 -38.40
CA ALA A 237 -11.77 49.54 -37.54
C ALA A 237 -11.99 48.19 -36.81
N ALA A 238 -11.68 47.07 -37.46
CA ALA A 238 -11.83 45.73 -36.87
C ALA A 238 -10.68 45.34 -35.94
N SER A 239 -9.59 46.13 -35.92
CA SER A 239 -8.42 45.86 -35.06
C SER A 239 -8.68 46.23 -33.60
N GLU A 240 -9.51 47.22 -33.34
CA GLU A 240 -9.78 47.70 -31.99
C GLU A 240 -10.51 46.63 -31.15
N GLY A 241 -9.81 46.10 -30.15
CA GLY A 241 -10.36 45.04 -29.28
C GLY A 241 -10.52 43.69 -29.98
N ASN A 242 -9.82 43.47 -31.11
CA ASN A 242 -9.88 42.19 -31.80
C ASN A 242 -9.34 41.07 -30.90
N VAL A 243 -10.09 39.97 -30.78
CA VAL A 243 -9.69 38.81 -29.97
C VAL A 243 -9.41 37.62 -30.88
N THR A 244 -8.31 36.91 -30.62
CA THR A 244 -7.99 35.67 -31.33
C THR A 244 -8.98 34.56 -30.98
N ARG A 245 -9.04 33.52 -31.83
CA ARG A 245 -9.65 32.25 -31.40
C ARG A 245 -8.88 31.69 -30.19
N PRO A 246 -9.57 31.02 -29.25
CA PRO A 246 -8.91 30.45 -28.08
C PRO A 246 -8.03 29.26 -28.47
N TYR A 247 -6.80 29.23 -27.95
CA TYR A 247 -5.98 28.03 -27.90
C TYR A 247 -6.27 27.30 -26.59
N ASN A 248 -6.78 26.07 -26.68
CA ASN A 248 -7.14 25.28 -25.50
C ASN A 248 -5.96 24.39 -25.10
N LEU A 249 -5.14 24.86 -24.16
CA LEU A 249 -4.07 24.05 -23.59
C LEU A 249 -4.67 23.05 -22.60
N ASN A 250 -4.54 21.76 -22.90
CA ASN A 250 -4.95 20.71 -21.99
C ASN A 250 -3.91 20.53 -20.88
N VAL A 251 -4.35 20.66 -19.63
CA VAL A 251 -3.55 20.41 -18.43
C VAL A 251 -4.20 19.27 -17.68
N SER A 252 -3.49 18.16 -17.57
CA SER A 252 -3.94 16.97 -16.84
C SER A 252 -3.08 16.77 -15.60
N CYS A 253 -3.68 16.68 -14.42
CA CYS A 253 -2.97 16.50 -13.16
C CYS A 253 -3.53 15.35 -12.34
N SER A 254 -2.69 14.79 -11.46
CA SER A 254 -3.13 13.94 -10.36
C SER A 254 -4.20 14.66 -9.52
N SER A 255 -5.13 13.92 -8.94
CA SER A 255 -6.23 14.51 -8.18
C SER A 255 -5.73 15.36 -7.00
N GLY A 256 -6.41 16.49 -6.75
CA GLY A 256 -6.08 17.42 -5.67
C GLY A 256 -4.80 18.24 -5.91
N THR A 257 -4.34 18.36 -7.16
CA THR A 257 -3.11 19.12 -7.46
C THR A 257 -3.41 20.61 -7.56
N SER A 258 -2.68 21.41 -6.78
CA SER A 258 -2.71 22.87 -6.89
C SER A 258 -1.78 23.32 -8.02
N VAL A 259 -2.32 24.09 -8.97
CA VAL A 259 -1.57 24.62 -10.10
C VAL A 259 -1.72 26.13 -10.14
N SER A 260 -0.59 26.83 -10.18
CA SER A 260 -0.55 28.28 -10.38
C SER A 260 -0.16 28.60 -11.82
N VAL A 261 -1.01 29.37 -12.49
CA VAL A 261 -0.83 29.77 -13.89
C VAL A 261 -0.64 31.27 -13.95
N SER A 262 0.37 31.74 -14.68
CA SER A 262 0.59 33.18 -14.91
C SER A 262 1.07 33.47 -16.32
N ILE A 263 0.67 34.61 -16.87
CA ILE A 263 1.08 35.09 -18.19
C ILE A 263 1.84 36.41 -18.04
N VAL A 264 3.02 36.47 -18.63
CA VAL A 264 3.86 37.66 -18.64
C VAL A 264 4.28 38.00 -20.07
N GLY A 265 3.99 39.21 -20.53
CA GLY A 265 4.43 39.73 -21.82
C GLY A 265 5.96 39.88 -21.87
N THR A 266 6.57 39.48 -22.99
CA THR A 266 8.04 39.56 -23.15
C THR A 266 8.54 40.98 -23.39
N ASN A 267 7.69 41.86 -23.94
CA ASN A 267 7.98 43.27 -24.17
C ASN A 267 6.96 44.13 -23.41
N PRO A 268 7.18 44.39 -22.11
CA PRO A 268 6.20 45.05 -21.26
C PRO A 268 5.73 46.41 -21.79
N VAL A 269 4.47 46.73 -21.53
CA VAL A 269 3.86 48.02 -21.88
C VAL A 269 3.71 48.86 -20.62
N SER A 270 4.40 50.02 -20.57
CA SER A 270 4.36 50.91 -19.41
C SER A 270 2.93 51.33 -19.08
N GLY A 271 2.56 51.28 -17.80
CA GLY A 271 1.23 51.63 -17.31
C GLY A 271 0.14 50.57 -17.57
N ARG A 272 0.51 49.38 -18.06
CA ARG A 272 -0.39 48.22 -18.22
C ARG A 272 0.02 47.09 -17.30
N THR A 273 -0.86 46.10 -17.17
CA THR A 273 -0.61 44.87 -16.41
C THR A 273 0.44 43.99 -17.09
N GLU A 274 1.02 43.04 -16.35
CA GLU A 274 2.13 42.18 -16.80
C GLU A 274 1.80 41.31 -18.02
N ASN A 275 0.52 41.05 -18.27
CA ASN A 275 0.06 40.25 -19.39
C ASN A 275 -0.05 41.03 -20.72
N PHE A 276 0.33 42.31 -20.71
CA PHE A 276 0.47 43.11 -21.92
C PHE A 276 1.89 42.99 -22.49
N THR A 277 1.97 42.82 -23.81
CA THR A 277 3.22 42.84 -24.58
C THR A 277 3.07 43.78 -25.76
N ARG A 278 4.14 44.48 -26.17
CA ARG A 278 4.14 45.19 -27.45
C ARG A 278 4.00 44.16 -28.58
N CYS A 279 3.09 44.40 -29.51
CA CYS A 279 2.92 43.54 -30.68
C CYS A 279 2.88 44.41 -31.95
N GLY A 280 4.08 44.66 -32.48
CA GLY A 280 4.33 45.65 -33.54
C GLY A 280 4.38 47.10 -33.05
N ASN A 281 4.53 48.02 -34.00
CA ASN A 281 4.65 49.46 -33.72
C ASN A 281 3.30 50.14 -33.48
N GLY A 282 2.20 49.51 -33.95
CA GLY A 282 0.86 50.09 -33.96
C GLY A 282 0.01 49.82 -32.73
N GLY A 283 0.47 48.99 -31.80
CA GLY A 283 -0.35 48.60 -30.66
C GLY A 283 0.32 47.62 -29.69
N SER A 284 -0.50 47.09 -28.79
CA SER A 284 -0.14 46.13 -27.76
C SER A 284 -1.13 44.98 -27.75
N CYS A 285 -0.67 43.82 -27.27
CA CYS A 285 -1.48 42.63 -27.17
C CYS A 285 -1.63 42.28 -25.69
N GLU A 286 -2.86 42.06 -25.27
CA GLU A 286 -3.21 41.58 -23.95
C GLU A 286 -3.50 40.08 -24.04
N ILE A 287 -2.72 39.27 -23.33
CA ILE A 287 -2.89 37.82 -23.33
C ILE A 287 -3.61 37.41 -22.06
N THR A 288 -4.66 36.60 -22.18
CA THR A 288 -5.44 36.10 -21.04
C THR A 288 -5.76 34.62 -21.22
N PHE A 289 -6.22 33.99 -20.15
CA PHE A 289 -6.84 32.68 -20.15
C PHE A 289 -8.19 32.71 -19.43
N ASN A 290 -9.06 31.76 -19.76
CA ASN A 290 -10.35 31.53 -19.08
C ASN A 290 -11.21 32.81 -18.93
N GLY A 291 -11.30 33.59 -20.02
CA GLY A 291 -12.21 34.75 -20.08
C GLY A 291 -11.70 36.00 -19.35
N GLY A 292 -10.39 36.25 -19.36
CA GLY A 292 -9.79 37.52 -18.91
C GLY A 292 -8.81 37.40 -17.74
N ARG A 293 -8.54 36.19 -17.25
CA ARG A 293 -7.55 35.97 -16.19
C ARG A 293 -6.16 35.96 -16.79
N TYR A 294 -5.17 36.44 -16.05
CA TYR A 294 -3.76 36.32 -16.46
C TYR A 294 -2.86 35.75 -15.36
N ARG A 295 -3.41 35.59 -14.15
CA ARG A 295 -2.77 34.95 -13.01
C ARG A 295 -3.85 34.30 -12.14
N GLU A 296 -3.71 33.00 -11.86
CA GLU A 296 -4.65 32.26 -11.03
C GLU A 296 -4.01 31.00 -10.44
N THR A 297 -4.36 30.65 -9.21
CA THR A 297 -4.12 29.33 -8.64
C THR A 297 -5.42 28.54 -8.63
N MET A 298 -5.41 27.34 -9.19
CA MET A 298 -6.57 26.47 -9.29
C MET A 298 -6.26 25.05 -8.82
N GLN A 299 -7.29 24.32 -8.41
CA GLN A 299 -7.20 22.90 -8.10
C GLN A 299 -7.60 22.09 -9.34
N ILE A 300 -6.71 21.22 -9.81
CA ILE A 300 -6.94 20.36 -10.96
C ILE A 300 -7.02 18.92 -10.47
N SER A 301 -8.10 18.23 -10.86
CA SER A 301 -8.25 16.78 -10.68
C SER A 301 -8.63 16.17 -12.01
N GLY A 302 -7.74 15.38 -12.61
CA GLY A 302 -7.89 14.93 -13.98
C GLY A 302 -7.51 16.05 -14.94
N SER A 303 -8.34 16.33 -15.94
CA SER A 303 -8.00 17.22 -17.05
C SER A 303 -8.83 18.50 -17.06
N THR A 304 -8.18 19.63 -17.33
CA THR A 304 -8.82 20.93 -17.58
C THR A 304 -8.22 21.58 -18.82
N ASN A 305 -8.97 22.49 -19.45
CA ASN A 305 -8.48 23.30 -20.56
C ASN A 305 -8.27 24.73 -20.10
N LEU A 306 -7.07 25.27 -20.34
CA LEU A 306 -6.78 26.69 -20.25
C LEU A 306 -7.06 27.31 -21.62
N ALA A 307 -8.16 28.08 -21.73
CA ALA A 307 -8.54 28.73 -22.98
C ALA A 307 -7.79 30.07 -23.11
N ILE A 308 -6.69 30.07 -23.86
CA ILE A 308 -5.77 31.20 -23.99
C ILE A 308 -6.16 32.05 -25.19
N THR A 309 -6.27 33.36 -25.01
CA THR A 309 -6.61 34.33 -26.07
C THR A 309 -5.67 35.53 -26.02
N SER A 310 -5.55 36.22 -27.16
CA SER A 310 -4.89 37.52 -27.27
C SER A 310 -5.90 38.56 -27.74
N THR A 311 -5.92 39.73 -27.11
CA THR A 311 -6.71 40.89 -27.51
C THR A 311 -5.76 41.98 -28.01
N TYR A 312 -5.99 42.48 -29.23
CA TYR A 312 -5.20 43.58 -29.80
C TYR A 312 -5.75 44.93 -29.37
N HIS A 313 -4.85 45.78 -28.89
CA HIS A 313 -5.11 47.15 -28.42
C HIS A 313 -4.27 48.13 -29.24
N PRO A 314 -4.85 48.79 -30.26
CA PRO A 314 -4.11 49.80 -31.03
C PRO A 314 -3.70 50.99 -30.14
N ASN A 315 -2.59 51.62 -30.50
CA ASN A 315 -2.18 52.88 -29.88
C ASN A 315 -3.19 53.99 -30.20
N GLN A 316 -3.22 55.05 -29.36
CA GLN A 316 -4.08 56.20 -29.64
C GLN A 316 -3.73 56.82 -31.00
N GLY A 317 -4.73 56.97 -31.89
CA GLY A 317 -4.57 57.46 -33.25
C GLY A 317 -5.03 56.45 -34.31
N THR A 318 -4.61 56.65 -35.56
CA THR A 318 -4.92 55.72 -36.65
C THR A 318 -4.04 54.46 -36.53
N PRO A 319 -4.62 53.24 -36.59
CA PRO A 319 -3.85 51.99 -36.61
C PRO A 319 -2.77 52.00 -37.71
N ILE A 320 -1.57 51.52 -37.38
CA ILE A 320 -0.46 51.44 -38.34
C ILE A 320 -0.65 50.19 -39.20
N GLU A 321 -0.60 50.37 -40.52
CA GLU A 321 -0.65 49.26 -41.48
C GLU A 321 0.62 48.40 -41.41
N GLY A 322 0.45 47.08 -41.49
CA GLY A 322 1.55 46.12 -41.60
C GLY A 322 1.33 44.85 -40.78
N ALA A 323 2.23 43.89 -40.98
CA ALA A 323 2.30 42.70 -40.13
C ALA A 323 2.85 43.07 -38.75
N PHE A 324 2.27 42.48 -37.71
CA PHE A 324 2.73 42.64 -36.35
C PHE A 324 2.86 41.28 -35.65
N SER A 325 3.75 41.22 -34.67
CA SER A 325 3.93 40.05 -33.81
C SER A 325 4.40 40.50 -32.43
N GLY A 326 4.08 39.69 -31.43
CA GLY A 326 4.51 39.86 -30.05
C GLY A 326 4.59 38.49 -29.38
N SER A 327 5.14 38.44 -28.17
CA SER A 327 5.23 37.19 -27.41
C SER A 327 4.96 37.40 -25.93
N ALA A 328 4.61 36.30 -25.27
CA ALA A 328 4.39 36.22 -23.83
C ALA A 328 4.83 34.83 -23.35
N VAL A 329 5.10 34.72 -22.05
CA VAL A 329 5.44 33.48 -21.37
C VAL A 329 4.26 33.05 -20.50
N LEU A 330 3.72 31.86 -20.77
CA LEU A 330 2.80 31.16 -19.88
C LEU A 330 3.63 30.30 -18.91
N SER A 331 3.56 30.62 -17.63
CA SER A 331 4.18 29.81 -16.57
C SER A 331 3.11 28.98 -15.88
N ILE A 332 3.38 27.68 -15.72
CA ILE A 332 2.55 26.73 -14.98
C ILE A 332 3.43 26.16 -13.87
N LEU A 333 3.09 26.47 -12.63
CA LEU A 333 3.76 25.96 -11.43
C LEU A 333 2.86 24.91 -10.78
N VAL A 334 3.41 23.69 -10.62
CA VAL A 334 2.77 22.61 -9.87
C VAL A 334 3.22 22.73 -8.42
N ASN A 335 2.27 22.94 -7.50
CA ASN A 335 2.52 23.13 -6.08
C ASN A 335 2.39 21.83 -5.28
#